data_AF-A0AA95L328-F1
#
_entry.id   AF-A0AA95L328-F1
#
_cell.length_a   1.000
_cell.length_b   1.000
_cell.length_c   1.000
_cell.angle_alpha   90.00
_cell.angle_beta   90.00
_cell.angle_gamma   90.00
#
_symmetry.space_group_name_H-M   'P 1'
#
loop_
_entity.id
_entity.type
_entity.pdbx_description
1 polymer ?
#
loop_
_entity_poly.entity_id
_entity_poly.type
_entity_poly.pdbx_seq_one_letter_code
_entity_poly.pdbx_strand_id
1 'polypeptide(L)'
;MNKGKRKLEVRLVDDLWTNVRKAAVSKNPKEMVGILYQSGFLEGLENQMRNKWRQIPPEVLDSIVIGSAVDILYEKISNGGVISNPGGYLYKVADYKAVAFIQEQKQMTTTLIKEMKLSDNFVDPFDDSPIELDREYCLKRALIEARRLLKKLGQENVQNVMAYVFDCIEAQRYDVKPAEIAKALGLSSGTVRTSLTRGFDRLKRIALEDDLANQILNEAKSITDINDEEEVV
;
A
#
# COMPACT_ATOMS: atom_id res chain seq x y z
N MET A 1 41.45 -0.90 -2.45
CA MET A 1 41.41 -2.35 -2.17
C MET A 1 40.07 -2.71 -1.50
N ASN A 2 39.06 -3.17 -2.24
CA ASN A 2 37.80 -3.66 -1.64
C ASN A 2 37.07 -4.68 -2.52
N LYS A 3 37.81 -5.50 -3.29
CA LYS A 3 37.26 -6.57 -4.15
C LYS A 3 37.20 -7.95 -3.47
N GLY A 4 37.75 -8.07 -2.24
CA GLY A 4 37.82 -9.34 -1.50
C GLY A 4 36.55 -9.70 -0.71
N LYS A 5 35.83 -8.72 -0.13
CA LYS A 5 34.63 -8.98 0.68
C LYS A 5 33.43 -9.45 -0.16
N ARG A 6 33.22 -8.88 -1.35
CA ARG A 6 32.12 -9.29 -2.25
C ARG A 6 32.21 -10.72 -2.75
N LYS A 7 33.40 -11.34 -2.80
CA LYS A 7 33.56 -12.70 -3.36
C LYS A 7 33.23 -13.80 -2.35
N LEU A 8 33.30 -13.50 -1.04
CA LEU A 8 32.94 -14.42 0.05
C LEU A 8 31.43 -14.39 0.34
N GLU A 9 30.80 -13.21 0.33
CA GLU A 9 29.34 -13.09 0.50
C GLU A 9 28.54 -13.81 -0.60
N VAL A 10 29.01 -13.74 -1.86
CA VAL A 10 28.32 -14.40 -3.00
C VAL A 10 28.34 -15.93 -2.87
N ARG A 11 29.37 -16.54 -2.25
CA ARG A 11 29.42 -18.01 -2.05
C ARG A 11 28.52 -18.50 -0.90
N LEU A 12 28.29 -17.68 0.12
CA LEU A 12 27.45 -18.04 1.27
C LEU A 12 25.95 -17.95 0.95
N VAL A 13 25.55 -16.98 0.11
CA VAL A 13 24.14 -16.76 -0.24
C VAL A 13 23.58 -17.84 -1.18
N ASP A 14 24.39 -18.36 -2.12
CA ASP A 14 23.99 -19.46 -2.99
C ASP A 14 23.85 -20.80 -2.23
N ASP A 15 24.61 -20.96 -1.15
CA ASP A 15 24.55 -22.14 -0.28
C ASP A 15 23.31 -22.12 0.62
N LEU A 16 22.93 -20.94 1.15
CA LEU A 16 21.73 -20.77 1.99
C LEU A 16 20.48 -21.34 1.31
N TRP A 17 20.13 -20.82 0.13
CA TRP A 17 18.89 -21.18 -0.54
C TRP A 17 18.90 -22.61 -1.07
N THR A 18 20.09 -23.16 -1.36
CA THR A 18 20.25 -24.56 -1.70
C THR A 18 19.90 -25.46 -0.50
N ASN A 19 20.37 -25.11 0.70
CA ASN A 19 20.10 -25.87 1.92
C ASN A 19 18.64 -25.71 2.38
N VAL A 20 18.06 -24.52 2.27
CA VAL A 20 16.63 -24.28 2.47
C VAL A 20 15.79 -25.19 1.56
N ARG A 21 16.15 -25.28 0.27
CA ARG A 21 15.44 -26.17 -0.66
C ARG A 21 15.57 -27.64 -0.30
N LYS A 22 16.78 -28.10 0.05
CA LYS A 22 17.00 -29.49 0.48
C LYS A 22 16.13 -29.84 1.68
N ALA A 23 16.11 -28.99 2.71
CA ALA A 23 15.28 -29.20 3.90
C ALA A 23 13.78 -29.24 3.56
N ALA A 24 13.31 -28.32 2.72
CA ALA A 24 11.91 -28.27 2.32
C ALA A 24 11.48 -29.48 1.46
N VAL A 25 12.31 -29.91 0.49
CA VAL A 25 12.04 -31.09 -0.34
C VAL A 25 12.05 -32.37 0.50
N SER A 26 12.93 -32.46 1.49
CA SER A 26 12.96 -33.54 2.49
C SER A 26 11.82 -33.48 3.51
N LYS A 27 10.87 -32.54 3.37
CA LYS A 27 9.75 -32.32 4.28
C LYS A 27 10.17 -32.10 5.75
N ASN A 28 11.30 -31.42 5.95
CA ASN A 28 11.81 -31.08 7.27
C ASN A 28 11.62 -29.57 7.55
N PRO A 29 10.44 -29.13 8.03
CA PRO A 29 10.16 -27.71 8.24
C PRO A 29 11.04 -27.11 9.34
N LYS A 30 11.34 -27.88 10.40
CA LYS A 30 12.19 -27.42 11.52
C LYS A 30 13.60 -27.06 11.04
N GLU A 31 14.19 -27.91 10.21
CA GLU A 31 15.51 -27.66 9.63
C GLU A 31 15.49 -26.47 8.67
N MET A 32 14.46 -26.35 7.83
CA MET A 32 14.32 -25.22 6.91
C MET A 32 14.28 -23.88 7.68
N VAL A 33 13.44 -23.81 8.72
CA VAL A 33 13.33 -22.62 9.58
C VAL A 33 14.63 -22.37 10.33
N GLY A 34 15.26 -23.41 10.86
CA GLY A 34 16.54 -23.32 11.55
C GLY A 34 17.64 -22.72 10.67
N ILE A 35 17.73 -23.13 9.41
CA ILE A 35 18.67 -22.59 8.43
C ILE A 35 18.40 -21.09 8.19
N LEU A 36 17.14 -20.71 7.98
CA LEU A 36 16.75 -19.31 7.77
C LEU A 36 17.08 -18.43 8.99
N TYR A 37 16.82 -18.95 10.19
CA TYR A 37 17.12 -18.26 11.44
C TYR A 37 18.64 -18.08 11.65
N GLN A 38 19.42 -19.16 11.53
CA GLN A 38 20.88 -19.13 11.71
C GLN A 38 21.58 -18.23 10.68
N SER A 39 21.00 -18.08 9.49
CA SER A 39 21.54 -17.19 8.45
C SER A 39 21.35 -15.69 8.74
N GLY A 40 20.54 -15.33 9.75
CA GLY A 40 20.13 -13.94 10.02
C GLY A 40 19.14 -13.38 8.99
N PHE A 41 18.67 -14.19 8.03
CA PHE A 41 17.74 -13.73 7.01
C PHE A 41 16.39 -13.31 7.63
N LEU A 42 15.86 -14.10 8.56
CA LEU A 42 14.56 -13.79 9.21
C LEU A 42 14.64 -12.48 10.01
N GLU A 43 15.74 -12.24 10.72
CA GLU A 43 15.97 -10.99 11.44
C GLU A 43 16.05 -9.79 10.47
N GLY A 44 16.72 -9.96 9.33
CA GLY A 44 16.76 -8.94 8.28
C GLY A 44 15.38 -8.65 7.69
N LEU A 45 14.59 -9.70 7.44
CA LEU A 45 13.21 -9.58 6.95
C LEU A 45 12.31 -8.89 7.97
N GLU A 46 12.41 -9.28 9.25
CA GLU A 46 11.67 -8.70 10.36
C GLU A 46 11.95 -7.21 10.48
N ASN A 47 13.22 -6.81 10.50
CA ASN A 47 13.62 -5.41 10.56
C ASN A 47 13.07 -4.60 9.37
N GLN A 48 13.08 -5.16 8.16
CA GLN A 48 12.50 -4.51 6.99
C GLN A 48 10.97 -4.37 7.11
N MET A 49 10.29 -5.43 7.54
CA MET A 49 8.84 -5.43 7.71
C MET A 49 8.41 -4.47 8.82
N ARG A 50 9.10 -4.47 9.95
CA ARG A 50 8.86 -3.57 11.10
C ARG A 50 9.00 -2.10 10.70
N ASN A 51 9.99 -1.78 9.87
CA ASN A 51 10.19 -0.43 9.37
C ASN A 51 9.10 0.03 8.40
N LYS A 52 8.61 -0.88 7.55
CA LYS A 52 7.57 -0.59 6.54
C LYS A 52 6.16 -0.57 7.14
N TRP A 53 5.88 -1.47 8.07
CA TRP A 53 4.56 -1.76 8.62
C TRP A 53 4.49 -1.45 10.12
N ARG A 54 4.89 -0.23 10.51
CA ARG A 54 5.01 0.21 11.92
C ARG A 54 3.72 0.13 12.73
N GLN A 55 2.58 0.13 12.05
CA GLN A 55 1.25 0.04 12.67
C GLN A 55 0.85 -1.38 13.05
N ILE A 56 1.57 -2.41 12.59
CA ILE A 56 1.29 -3.80 12.94
C ILE A 56 2.01 -4.10 14.27
N PRO A 57 1.30 -4.63 15.29
CA PRO A 57 1.92 -5.03 16.55
C PRO A 57 3.07 -6.03 16.31
N PRO A 58 4.20 -5.92 17.03
CA PRO A 58 5.34 -6.82 16.87
C PRO A 58 4.97 -8.30 16.89
N GLU A 59 4.08 -8.69 17.80
CA GLU A 59 3.65 -10.08 18.01
C GLU A 59 2.90 -10.62 16.78
N VAL A 60 2.09 -9.77 16.14
CA VAL A 60 1.34 -10.09 14.92
C VAL A 60 2.28 -10.15 13.72
N LEU A 61 3.24 -9.24 13.66
CA LEU A 61 4.22 -9.20 12.57
C LEU A 61 5.04 -10.50 12.54
N ASP A 62 5.51 -10.96 13.70
CA ASP A 62 6.35 -12.15 13.78
C ASP A 62 5.54 -13.43 13.51
N SER A 63 4.37 -13.57 14.15
CA SER A 63 3.57 -14.80 14.08
C SER A 63 2.73 -14.92 12.81
N ILE A 64 1.98 -13.87 12.44
CA ILE A 64 1.02 -13.92 11.33
C ILE A 64 1.70 -13.57 10.02
N VAL A 65 2.50 -12.51 9.99
CA VAL A 65 3.06 -12.01 8.73
C VAL A 65 4.27 -12.85 8.32
N ILE A 66 5.29 -12.92 9.17
CA ILE A 66 6.54 -13.62 8.85
C ILE A 66 6.34 -15.14 8.91
N GLY A 67 5.71 -15.64 9.97
CA GLY A 67 5.37 -17.06 10.10
C GLY A 67 4.62 -17.61 8.88
N SER A 68 3.49 -16.99 8.50
CA SER A 68 2.73 -17.43 7.33
C SER A 68 3.52 -17.34 6.02
N ALA A 69 4.42 -16.35 5.88
CA ALA A 69 5.23 -16.22 4.68
C ALA A 69 6.23 -17.38 4.56
N VAL A 70 6.82 -17.80 5.68
CA VAL A 70 7.73 -18.95 5.76
C VAL A 70 6.98 -20.25 5.48
N ASP A 71 5.76 -20.42 6.01
CA ASP A 71 4.92 -21.58 5.73
C ASP A 71 4.57 -21.69 4.24
N ILE A 72 4.16 -20.58 3.62
CA ILE A 72 3.85 -20.53 2.18
C ILE A 72 5.10 -20.87 1.33
N LEU A 73 6.27 -20.37 1.74
CA LEU A 73 7.53 -20.71 1.07
C LEU A 73 7.83 -22.21 1.19
N TYR A 74 7.69 -22.78 2.38
CA TYR A 74 7.88 -24.21 2.64
C TYR A 74 6.94 -25.06 1.80
N GLU A 75 5.64 -24.76 1.81
CA GLU A 75 4.64 -25.48 1.02
C GLU A 75 4.96 -25.40 -0.47
N LYS A 76 5.36 -24.22 -0.95
CA LYS A 76 5.67 -24.04 -2.37
C LYS A 76 6.86 -24.90 -2.79
N ILE A 77 7.93 -24.93 -2.00
CA ILE A 77 9.15 -25.69 -2.33
C ILE A 77 8.93 -27.20 -2.13
N SER A 78 8.31 -27.60 -1.03
CA SER A 78 8.07 -29.03 -0.71
C SER A 78 7.16 -29.70 -1.74
N ASN A 79 6.26 -28.96 -2.38
CA ASN A 79 5.42 -29.42 -3.48
C ASN A 79 6.12 -29.35 -4.87
N GLY A 80 7.44 -29.14 -4.92
CA GLY A 80 8.20 -29.09 -6.17
C GLY A 80 8.09 -27.77 -6.94
N GLY A 81 7.55 -26.72 -6.32
CA GLY A 81 7.46 -25.40 -6.93
C GLY A 81 8.83 -24.78 -7.16
N VAL A 82 9.07 -24.29 -8.38
CA VAL A 82 10.32 -23.59 -8.73
C VAL A 82 10.17 -22.10 -8.42
N ILE A 83 11.01 -21.60 -7.52
CA ILE A 83 11.12 -20.18 -7.20
C ILE A 83 12.50 -19.70 -7.65
N SER A 84 12.59 -18.69 -8.51
CA SER A 84 13.88 -18.19 -9.01
C SER A 84 14.64 -17.38 -7.94
N ASN A 85 13.92 -16.58 -7.15
CA ASN A 85 14.46 -15.78 -6.06
C ASN A 85 13.65 -16.01 -4.77
N PRO A 86 14.06 -16.98 -3.92
CA PRO A 86 13.33 -17.31 -2.68
C PRO A 86 13.26 -16.15 -1.69
N GLY A 87 14.33 -15.38 -1.52
CA GLY A 87 14.33 -14.23 -0.61
C GLY A 87 13.35 -13.13 -1.05
N GLY A 88 13.36 -12.77 -2.33
CA GLY A 88 12.41 -11.81 -2.89
C GLY A 88 10.97 -12.32 -2.87
N TYR A 89 10.77 -13.62 -3.06
CA TYR A 89 9.46 -14.26 -2.92
C TYR A 89 8.95 -14.16 -1.48
N LEU A 90 9.78 -14.51 -0.50
CA LEU A 90 9.43 -14.47 0.92
C LEU A 90 9.06 -13.06 1.37
N TYR A 91 9.85 -12.05 0.97
CA TYR A 91 9.52 -10.64 1.20
C TYR A 91 8.14 -10.28 0.62
N LYS A 92 7.87 -10.67 -0.63
CA LYS A 92 6.59 -10.34 -1.29
C LYS A 92 5.40 -11.00 -0.60
N VAL A 93 5.55 -12.25 -0.13
CA VAL A 93 4.49 -12.95 0.60
C VAL A 93 4.24 -12.30 1.96
N ALA A 94 5.30 -11.94 2.70
CA ALA A 94 5.19 -11.20 3.94
C ALA A 94 4.47 -9.85 3.71
N ASP A 95 4.84 -9.11 2.67
CA ASP A 95 4.19 -7.85 2.31
C ASP A 95 2.69 -8.02 2.03
N TYR A 96 2.33 -9.06 1.28
CA TYR A 96 0.93 -9.39 1.00
C TYR A 96 0.15 -9.76 2.27
N LYS A 97 0.77 -10.51 3.19
CA LYS A 97 0.15 -10.86 4.48
C LYS A 97 -0.06 -9.65 5.38
N ALA A 98 0.89 -8.71 5.39
CA ALA A 98 0.74 -7.46 6.11
C ALA A 98 -0.42 -6.61 5.57
N VAL A 99 -0.55 -6.51 4.23
CA VAL A 99 -1.68 -5.83 3.59
C VAL A 99 -3.01 -6.49 3.94
N ALA A 100 -3.07 -7.82 3.88
CA ALA A 100 -4.28 -8.58 4.22
C ALA A 100 -4.70 -8.34 5.68
N PHE A 101 -3.76 -8.39 6.62
CA PHE A 101 -4.04 -8.11 8.04
C PHE A 101 -4.62 -6.70 8.23
N ILE A 102 -4.04 -5.68 7.60
CA ILE A 102 -4.53 -4.30 7.71
C ILE A 102 -5.94 -4.17 7.11
N GLN A 103 -6.23 -4.87 6.01
CA GLN A 103 -7.55 -4.87 5.39
C GLN A 103 -8.58 -5.56 6.29
N GLU A 104 -8.24 -6.70 6.87
CA GLU A 104 -9.10 -7.42 7.83
C GLU A 104 -9.39 -6.56 9.06
N GLN A 105 -8.37 -5.92 9.65
CA GLN A 105 -8.55 -5.00 10.77
C GLN A 105 -9.52 -3.87 10.40
N LYS A 106 -9.33 -3.23 9.24
CA LYS A 106 -10.25 -2.18 8.76
C LYS A 106 -11.67 -2.69 8.61
N GLN A 107 -11.86 -3.87 8.02
CA GLN A 107 -13.20 -4.46 7.85
C GLN A 107 -13.84 -4.82 9.19
N MET A 108 -13.08 -5.37 10.14
CA MET A 108 -13.57 -5.65 11.49
C MET A 108 -13.98 -4.37 12.19
N THR A 109 -13.15 -3.33 12.17
CA THR A 109 -13.48 -2.03 12.76
C THR A 109 -14.73 -1.41 12.11
N THR A 110 -14.83 -1.43 10.78
CA THR A 110 -16.03 -0.94 10.07
C THR A 110 -17.28 -1.74 10.43
N THR A 111 -17.17 -3.07 10.56
CA THR A 111 -18.29 -3.94 10.94
C THR A 111 -18.70 -3.69 12.38
N LEU A 112 -17.73 -3.58 13.31
CA LEU A 112 -17.97 -3.31 14.72
C LEU A 112 -18.62 -1.93 14.91
N ILE A 113 -18.13 -0.90 14.21
CA ILE A 113 -18.75 0.44 14.19
C ILE A 113 -20.18 0.37 13.66
N LYS A 114 -20.43 -0.39 12.58
CA LYS A 114 -21.76 -0.54 12.00
C LYS A 114 -22.73 -1.31 12.92
N GLU A 115 -22.24 -2.31 13.64
CA GLU A 115 -23.00 -3.07 14.63
C GLU A 115 -23.27 -2.25 15.90
N MET A 116 -22.32 -1.42 16.33
CA MET A 116 -22.47 -0.50 17.47
C MET A 116 -23.37 0.70 17.15
N LYS A 117 -23.34 1.23 15.92
CA LYS A 117 -24.25 2.30 15.46
C LYS A 117 -25.73 1.85 15.33
N LEU A 118 -26.04 0.57 15.46
CA LEU A 118 -27.41 0.05 15.52
C LEU A 118 -27.99 0.03 16.95
N SER A 119 -27.17 0.29 17.97
CA SER A 119 -27.61 0.41 19.37
C SER A 119 -27.26 1.79 19.92
N ASP A 120 -28.22 2.70 19.79
CA ASP A 120 -28.35 3.97 20.51
C ASP A 120 -27.30 5.07 20.28
N ASN A 121 -27.80 6.29 20.41
CA ASN A 121 -27.12 7.59 20.29
C ASN A 121 -26.01 7.78 21.34
N PHE A 122 -24.97 6.95 21.31
CA PHE A 122 -23.77 7.14 22.12
C PHE A 122 -22.77 8.00 21.32
N VAL A 123 -22.73 9.29 21.64
CA VAL A 123 -21.60 10.16 21.29
C VAL A 123 -20.50 9.84 22.29
N ASP A 124 -19.44 9.16 21.84
CA ASP A 124 -18.29 8.84 22.67
C ASP A 124 -17.48 10.14 22.95
N PRO A 125 -17.38 10.58 24.21
CA PRO A 125 -16.66 11.82 24.57
C PRO A 125 -15.13 11.69 24.48
N PHE A 126 -14.61 10.53 24.11
CA PHE A 126 -13.19 10.25 23.85
C PHE A 126 -12.94 9.76 22.42
N ASP A 127 -13.90 9.93 21.51
CA ASP A 127 -13.70 9.64 20.09
C ASP A 127 -12.76 10.69 19.47
N ASP A 128 -11.46 10.45 19.61
CA ASP A 128 -10.40 11.04 18.80
C ASP A 128 -10.39 10.44 17.37
N SER A 129 -11.52 9.89 16.88
CA SER A 129 -11.64 9.64 15.45
C SER A 129 -11.38 10.99 14.77
N PRO A 130 -10.37 11.08 13.88
CA PRO A 130 -10.24 12.27 13.07
C PRO A 130 -11.55 12.33 12.32
N ILE A 131 -12.39 13.31 12.67
CA ILE A 131 -13.64 13.72 12.03
C ILE A 131 -13.67 13.03 10.67
N GLU A 132 -14.57 12.07 10.46
CA GLU A 132 -14.81 11.48 9.13
C GLU A 132 -15.17 12.65 8.22
N LEU A 133 -14.15 13.37 7.75
CA LEU A 133 -14.24 14.50 6.87
C LEU A 133 -15.01 13.96 5.71
N ASP A 134 -16.16 14.59 5.42
CA ASP A 134 -17.08 14.13 4.40
C ASP A 134 -16.24 13.76 3.17
N ARG A 135 -16.11 12.46 2.94
CA ARG A 135 -15.22 11.92 1.92
C ARG A 135 -15.60 12.49 0.57
N GLU A 136 -16.89 12.80 0.40
CA GLU A 136 -17.43 13.45 -0.77
C GLU A 136 -16.96 14.91 -0.87
N TYR A 137 -17.00 15.68 0.22
CA TYR A 137 -16.41 17.02 0.29
C TYR A 137 -14.91 17.03 -0.05
N CYS A 138 -14.11 16.18 0.59
CA CYS A 138 -12.68 16.10 0.33
C CYS A 138 -12.39 15.71 -1.13
N LEU A 139 -13.16 14.77 -1.69
CA LEU A 139 -13.03 14.37 -3.09
C LEU A 139 -13.35 15.52 -4.04
N LYS A 140 -14.48 16.22 -3.82
CA LYS A 140 -14.90 17.39 -4.62
C LYS A 140 -13.84 18.50 -4.55
N ARG A 141 -13.36 18.81 -3.35
CA ARG A 141 -12.33 19.84 -3.14
C ARG A 141 -11.01 19.48 -3.81
N ALA A 142 -10.57 18.22 -3.66
CA ALA A 142 -9.38 17.72 -4.32
C ALA A 142 -9.50 17.77 -5.86
N LEU A 143 -10.67 17.47 -6.43
CA LEU A 143 -10.91 17.58 -7.87
C LEU A 143 -10.82 19.02 -8.39
N ILE A 144 -11.40 19.99 -7.66
CA ILE A 144 -11.34 21.41 -8.01
C ILE A 144 -9.87 21.86 -8.11
N GLU A 145 -9.08 21.51 -7.09
CA GLU A 145 -7.67 21.87 -7.07
C GLU A 145 -6.86 21.12 -8.14
N ALA A 146 -7.10 19.82 -8.32
CA ALA A 146 -6.44 19.03 -9.34
C ALA A 146 -6.69 19.59 -10.75
N ARG A 147 -7.92 20.07 -11.05
CA ARG A 147 -8.24 20.78 -12.30
C ARG A 147 -7.49 22.10 -12.43
N ARG A 148 -7.36 22.88 -11.36
CA ARG A 148 -6.55 24.11 -11.35
C ARG A 148 -5.09 23.83 -11.69
N LEU A 149 -4.56 22.69 -11.26
CA LEU A 149 -3.17 22.29 -11.48
C LEU A 149 -2.91 21.69 -12.87
N LEU A 150 -3.93 21.32 -13.65
CA LEU A 150 -3.75 20.70 -14.98
C LEU A 150 -2.79 21.49 -15.88
N LYS A 151 -2.97 22.81 -15.95
CA LYS A 151 -2.14 23.70 -16.79
C LYS A 151 -0.66 23.71 -16.37
N LYS A 152 -0.36 23.37 -15.12
CA LYS A 152 1.01 23.29 -14.59
C LYS A 152 1.69 21.95 -14.88
N LEU A 153 0.99 20.95 -15.43
CA LEU A 153 1.56 19.61 -15.68
C LEU A 153 2.47 19.55 -16.92
N GLY A 154 2.50 20.60 -17.73
CA GLY A 154 3.41 20.74 -18.87
C GLY A 154 2.88 20.07 -20.13
N GLN A 155 3.27 18.83 -20.42
CA GLN A 155 2.99 18.18 -21.71
C GLN A 155 1.48 18.03 -21.97
N GLU A 156 1.02 18.43 -23.16
CA GLU A 156 -0.40 18.41 -23.55
C GLU A 156 -1.05 17.03 -23.41
N ASN A 157 -0.36 15.98 -23.85
CA ASN A 157 -0.84 14.60 -23.68
C ASN A 157 -1.05 14.22 -22.21
N VAL A 158 -0.21 14.71 -21.30
CA VAL A 158 -0.37 14.47 -19.85
C VAL A 158 -1.59 15.24 -19.34
N GLN A 159 -1.77 16.48 -19.76
CA GLN A 159 -2.93 17.29 -19.37
C GLN A 159 -4.24 16.63 -19.84
N ASN A 160 -4.32 16.22 -21.11
CA ASN A 160 -5.51 15.60 -21.69
C ASN A 160 -5.85 14.25 -21.02
N VAL A 161 -4.83 13.43 -20.74
CA VAL A 161 -5.02 12.15 -20.02
C VAL A 161 -5.49 12.39 -18.59
N MET A 162 -4.90 13.35 -17.86
CA MET A 162 -5.31 13.64 -16.49
C MET A 162 -6.70 14.28 -16.42
N ALA A 163 -7.04 15.16 -17.36
CA ALA A 163 -8.37 15.75 -17.47
C ALA A 163 -9.44 14.66 -17.65
N TYR A 164 -9.20 13.71 -18.57
CA TYR A 164 -10.10 12.58 -18.78
C TYR A 164 -10.27 11.72 -17.52
N VAL A 165 -9.18 11.49 -16.76
CA VAL A 165 -9.25 10.77 -15.48
C VAL A 165 -10.12 11.53 -14.47
N PHE A 166 -9.99 12.86 -14.38
CA PHE A 166 -10.80 13.67 -13.48
C PHE A 166 -12.28 13.66 -13.88
N ASP A 167 -12.58 13.74 -15.17
CA ASP A 167 -13.96 13.60 -15.68
C ASP A 167 -14.55 12.23 -15.30
N CYS A 168 -13.75 11.17 -15.34
CA CYS A 168 -14.20 9.83 -14.94
C CYS A 168 -14.45 9.73 -13.42
N ILE A 169 -13.60 10.33 -12.60
CA ILE A 169 -13.78 10.37 -11.14
C ILE A 169 -15.05 11.17 -10.79
N GLU A 170 -15.26 12.31 -11.44
CA GLU A 170 -16.47 13.13 -11.25
C GLU A 170 -17.75 12.38 -11.66
N ALA A 171 -17.68 11.57 -12.71
CA ALA A 171 -18.75 10.67 -13.14
C ALA A 171 -18.85 9.38 -12.29
N GLN A 172 -18.10 9.25 -11.19
CA GLN A 172 -18.04 8.07 -10.32
C GLN A 172 -17.67 6.76 -11.06
N ARG A 173 -16.92 6.87 -12.16
CA ARG A 173 -16.41 5.73 -12.95
C ARG A 173 -14.93 5.48 -12.62
N TYR A 174 -14.68 4.68 -11.58
CA TYR A 174 -13.31 4.44 -11.09
C TYR A 174 -12.53 3.37 -11.86
N ASP A 175 -13.21 2.46 -12.58
CA ASP A 175 -12.60 1.28 -13.22
C ASP A 175 -12.14 1.50 -14.68
N VAL A 176 -11.73 2.72 -15.01
CA VAL A 176 -11.36 3.08 -16.38
C VAL A 176 -10.00 2.50 -16.75
N LYS A 177 -9.97 1.65 -17.78
CA LYS A 177 -8.74 0.98 -18.24
C LYS A 177 -7.93 1.92 -19.14
N PRO A 178 -6.59 1.84 -19.15
CA PRO A 178 -5.75 2.64 -20.04
C PRO A 178 -6.06 2.47 -21.55
N ALA A 179 -6.63 1.32 -21.94
CA ALA A 179 -7.07 1.08 -23.32
C ALA A 179 -8.31 1.91 -23.70
N GLU A 180 -9.20 2.18 -22.74
CA GLU A 180 -10.39 3.00 -22.94
C GLU A 180 -10.00 4.47 -23.10
N ILE A 181 -9.13 4.97 -22.22
CA ILE A 181 -8.56 6.33 -22.30
C ILE A 181 -7.82 6.51 -23.63
N ALA A 182 -7.04 5.50 -24.05
CA ALA A 182 -6.32 5.50 -25.31
C ALA A 182 -7.28 5.64 -26.51
N LYS A 183 -8.37 4.88 -26.50
CA LYS A 183 -9.41 4.96 -27.54
C LYS A 183 -10.11 6.32 -27.55
N ALA A 184 -10.45 6.88 -26.38
CA ALA A 184 -11.13 8.16 -26.26
C ALA A 184 -10.28 9.34 -26.73
N LEU A 185 -8.97 9.30 -26.46
CA LEU A 185 -8.05 10.40 -26.75
C LEU A 185 -7.25 10.21 -28.06
N GLY A 186 -7.46 9.11 -28.78
CA GLY A 186 -6.70 8.80 -30.00
C GLY A 186 -5.20 8.55 -29.74
N LEU A 187 -4.85 8.06 -28.55
CA LEU A 187 -3.47 7.80 -28.12
C LEU A 187 -3.15 6.31 -28.12
N SER A 188 -1.85 5.96 -28.08
CA SER A 188 -1.45 4.58 -27.80
C SER A 188 -1.64 4.24 -26.31
N SER A 189 -1.97 2.99 -25.99
CA SER A 189 -2.08 2.55 -24.58
C SER A 189 -0.77 2.74 -23.80
N GLY A 190 0.39 2.60 -24.47
CA GLY A 190 1.70 2.89 -23.88
C GLY A 190 1.85 4.37 -23.51
N THR A 191 1.47 5.27 -24.43
CA THR A 191 1.47 6.73 -24.20
C THR A 191 0.58 7.10 -23.02
N VAL A 192 -0.61 6.51 -22.90
CA VAL A 192 -1.52 6.74 -21.77
C VAL A 192 -0.88 6.31 -20.46
N ARG A 193 -0.31 5.10 -20.37
CA ARG A 193 0.34 4.62 -19.13
C ARG A 193 1.47 5.55 -18.69
N THR A 194 2.35 5.93 -19.62
CA THR A 194 3.43 6.88 -19.34
C THR A 194 2.89 8.24 -18.91
N SER A 195 1.81 8.70 -19.53
CA SER A 195 1.19 10.00 -19.20
C SER A 195 0.53 9.98 -17.82
N LEU A 196 -0.12 8.87 -17.43
CA LEU A 196 -0.68 8.67 -16.09
C LEU A 196 0.41 8.73 -15.03
N THR A 197 1.48 7.93 -15.18
CA THR A 197 2.60 7.92 -14.22
C THR A 197 3.19 9.32 -14.07
N ARG A 198 3.54 9.98 -15.18
CA ARG A 198 4.10 11.33 -15.16
C ARG A 198 3.13 12.38 -14.61
N GLY A 199 1.85 12.27 -14.92
CA GLY A 199 0.80 13.16 -14.45
C GLY A 199 0.65 13.11 -12.95
N PHE A 200 0.53 11.91 -12.37
CA PHE A 200 0.45 11.72 -10.93
C PHE A 200 1.73 12.14 -10.20
N ASP A 201 2.91 11.79 -10.73
CA ASP A 201 4.19 12.21 -10.12
C ASP A 201 4.31 13.74 -10.07
N ARG A 202 3.91 14.42 -11.15
CA ARG A 202 3.94 15.89 -11.23
C ARG A 202 2.90 16.54 -10.33
N LEU A 203 1.67 16.02 -10.31
CA LEU A 203 0.63 16.50 -9.39
C LEU A 203 1.07 16.35 -7.94
N LYS A 204 1.63 15.19 -7.57
CA LYS A 204 2.15 14.95 -6.22
C LYS A 204 3.22 15.98 -5.86
N ARG A 205 4.18 16.24 -6.75
CA ARG A 205 5.23 17.23 -6.52
C ARG A 205 4.64 18.63 -6.32
N ILE A 206 3.75 19.08 -7.20
CA ILE A 206 3.16 20.42 -7.12
C ILE A 206 2.27 20.56 -5.87
N ALA A 207 1.49 19.53 -5.54
CA ALA A 207 0.64 19.53 -4.34
C ALA A 207 1.47 19.55 -3.04
N LEU A 208 2.66 18.94 -3.03
CA LEU A 208 3.59 19.03 -1.91
C LEU A 208 4.26 20.40 -1.81
N GLU A 209 4.64 21.00 -2.94
CA GLU A 209 5.20 22.36 -2.99
C GLU A 209 4.19 23.41 -2.49
N ASP A 210 2.91 23.24 -2.82
CA ASP A 210 1.82 24.15 -2.46
C ASP A 210 1.15 23.79 -1.09
N ASP A 211 1.65 22.78 -0.36
CA ASP A 211 1.07 22.21 0.89
C ASP A 211 -0.45 21.94 0.84
N LEU A 212 -0.91 21.52 -0.35
CA LEU A 212 -2.32 21.51 -0.70
C LEU A 212 -3.14 20.49 0.10
N ALA A 213 -2.51 19.37 0.48
CA ALA A 213 -3.18 18.32 1.26
C ALA A 213 -3.56 18.82 2.67
N ASN A 214 -2.67 19.54 3.34
CA ASN A 214 -2.93 20.09 4.66
C ASN A 214 -3.95 21.23 4.60
N GLN A 215 -3.93 22.05 3.55
CA GLN A 215 -4.94 23.10 3.32
C GLN A 215 -6.35 22.51 3.20
N ILE A 216 -6.53 21.49 2.35
CA ILE A 216 -7.84 20.85 2.16
C ILE A 216 -8.33 20.20 3.45
N LEU A 217 -7.44 19.54 4.19
CA LEU A 217 -7.79 18.92 5.48
C LEU A 217 -8.18 19.96 6.53
N ASN A 218 -7.47 21.09 6.60
CA ASN A 218 -7.78 22.16 7.55
C ASN A 218 -9.11 22.86 7.20
N GLU A 219 -9.35 23.15 5.92
CA GLU A 219 -10.64 23.72 5.45
C GLU A 219 -11.82 22.80 5.80
N ALA A 220 -11.66 21.50 5.61
CA ALA A 220 -12.71 20.53 5.89
C ALA A 220 -13.03 20.44 7.39
N LYS A 221 -12.01 20.56 8.25
CA LYS A 221 -12.18 20.64 9.71
C LYS A 221 -12.91 21.91 10.15
N SER A 222 -12.58 23.05 9.56
CA SER A 222 -13.26 24.32 9.90
C SER A 222 -14.74 24.33 9.51
N ILE A 223 -15.17 23.53 8.53
CA ILE A 223 -16.59 23.42 8.15
C ILE A 223 -17.36 22.49 9.10
N THR A 224 -16.72 21.42 9.57
CA THR A 224 -17.34 20.52 10.55
C THR A 224 -17.52 21.21 11.90
N ASP A 225 -16.54 22.02 12.33
CA ASP A 225 -16.61 22.75 13.61
C ASP A 225 -17.74 23.80 13.65
N ILE A 226 -18.15 24.36 12.49
CA ILE A 226 -19.24 25.37 12.41
C ILE A 226 -20.63 24.72 12.50
N ASN A 227 -20.80 23.52 11.95
CA ASN A 227 -22.10 22.83 11.97
C ASN A 227 -22.46 22.28 13.36
N ASP A 228 -21.47 22.00 14.21
CA ASP A 228 -21.69 21.53 15.58
C ASP A 228 -22.14 22.66 16.54
N GLU A 229 -21.94 23.94 16.17
CA GLU A 229 -22.38 25.09 16.97
C GLU A 229 -23.82 25.57 16.65
N GLU A 230 -24.39 25.24 15.49
CA GLU A 230 -25.74 25.69 15.08
C GLU A 230 -26.88 24.74 15.54
N GLU A 231 -26.58 23.57 16.11
CA GLU A 231 -27.60 22.60 16.58
C GLU A 231 -28.03 22.78 18.05
N VAL A 232 -27.68 23.90 18.68
CA VAL A 232 -28.07 24.25 20.07
C VAL A 232 -28.96 25.50 20.11
N VAL A 233 -30.15 25.44 19.49
CA VAL A 233 -31.26 26.37 19.80
C VAL A 233 -32.62 25.67 19.71
#